data_AF-A0A317CB55-F1
#
_entry.id   AF-A0A317CB55-F1
#
_cell.length_a   1.000
_cell.length_b   1.000
_cell.length_c   1.000
_cell.angle_alpha   90.00
_cell.angle_beta   90.00
_cell.angle_gamma   90.00
#
_symmetry.space_group_name_H-M   'P 1'
#
loop_
_entity.id
_entity.type
_entity.pdbx_description
1 polymer ?
#
loop_
_entity_poly.entity_id
_entity_poly.type
_entity_poly.pdbx_seq_one_letter_code
_entity_poly.pdbx_strand_id
1 'polypeptide(L)'
;MAQRLLLKVYLQGHSYQRAGVLFMGLVPHSFEQGDLFSPKYTDRSGSLMDTVDLINKKMGRGMVRFAGESYGGDWRMNQNMKSPSYTTRVDELYKVGE
;
A
#
# COMPACT_ATOMS: atom_id res chain seq x y z
N MET A 1 -12.90 -7.36 -9.22
CA MET A 1 -11.69 -8.01 -8.64
C MET A 1 -11.87 -8.37 -7.17
N ALA A 2 -12.29 -7.43 -6.31
CA ALA A 2 -12.49 -7.67 -4.87
C ALA A 2 -13.45 -8.84 -4.54
N GLN A 3 -14.63 -8.92 -5.18
CA GLN A 3 -15.57 -10.03 -4.98
C GLN A 3 -14.99 -11.41 -5.37
N ARG A 4 -14.16 -11.46 -6.42
CA ARG A 4 -13.48 -12.71 -6.82
C ARG A 4 -12.38 -13.11 -5.83
N LEU A 5 -11.67 -12.14 -5.27
CA LEU A 5 -10.67 -12.39 -4.24
C LEU A 5 -11.31 -12.87 -2.93
N LEU A 6 -12.50 -12.36 -2.59
CA LEU A 6 -13.25 -12.79 -1.40
C LEU A 6 -13.46 -14.31 -1.41
N LEU A 7 -13.85 -14.90 -2.54
CA LEU A 7 -14.01 -16.35 -2.66
C LEU A 7 -12.73 -17.14 -2.36
N LYS A 8 -11.55 -16.56 -2.57
CA LYS A 8 -10.26 -17.20 -2.28
C LYS A 8 -9.81 -17.03 -0.83
N VAL A 9 -10.27 -15.99 -0.13
CA VAL A 9 -9.84 -15.67 1.24
C VAL A 9 -10.95 -15.88 2.28
N TYR A 10 -12.12 -16.36 1.85
CA TYR A 10 -13.25 -16.66 2.72
C TYR A 10 -12.99 -17.95 3.50
N LEU A 11 -13.07 -17.85 4.81
CA LEU A 11 -13.08 -18.95 5.76
C LEU A 11 -14.39 -18.92 6.53
N GLN A 12 -15.04 -20.08 6.59
CA GLN A 12 -16.25 -20.26 7.37
C GLN A 12 -15.99 -20.00 8.86
N GLY A 13 -16.94 -19.35 9.54
CA GLY A 13 -16.85 -19.07 10.98
C GLY A 13 -16.10 -17.79 11.35
N HIS A 14 -15.57 -17.05 10.38
CA HIS A 14 -14.89 -15.77 10.62
C HIS A 14 -15.78 -14.57 10.26
N SER A 15 -15.67 -13.49 11.05
CA SER A 15 -16.33 -12.22 10.74
C SER A 15 -15.48 -11.40 9.77
N TYR A 16 -16.10 -10.91 8.70
CA TYR A 16 -15.45 -10.07 7.69
C TYR A 16 -15.98 -8.64 7.75
N GLN A 17 -15.07 -7.66 7.67
CA GLN A 17 -15.42 -6.24 7.56
C GLN A 17 -15.29 -5.78 6.11
N ARG A 18 -16.28 -5.03 5.62
CA ARG A 18 -16.25 -4.43 4.28
C ARG A 18 -15.73 -2.99 4.38
N ALA A 19 -14.61 -2.72 3.70
CA ALA A 19 -14.12 -1.37 3.48
C ALA A 19 -14.13 -1.06 1.97
N GLY A 20 -14.52 0.16 1.61
CA GLY A 20 -14.44 0.67 0.25
C GLY A 20 -13.41 1.79 0.18
N VAL A 21 -12.48 1.71 -0.78
CA VAL A 21 -11.57 2.81 -1.10
C VAL A 21 -11.96 3.29 -2.49
N LEU A 22 -12.35 4.56 -2.60
CA LEU A 22 -12.67 5.21 -3.86
C LEU A 22 -11.53 6.14 -4.23
N PHE A 23 -10.91 5.89 -5.38
CA PHE A 23 -9.98 6.82 -5.99
C PHE A 23 -10.71 7.58 -7.08
N MET A 24 -10.78 8.90 -6.97
CA MET A 24 -11.34 9.77 -7.99
C MET A 24 -10.21 10.50 -8.71
N GLY A 25 -10.37 10.77 -10.01
CA GLY A 25 -9.39 11.54 -10.78
C GLY A 25 -8.11 10.79 -11.14
N LEU A 26 -8.12 9.46 -11.12
CA LEU A 26 -7.00 8.69 -11.67
C LEU A 26 -6.93 8.90 -13.18
N VAL A 27 -5.83 9.48 -13.64
CA VAL A 27 -5.51 9.64 -15.06
C VAL A 27 -4.27 8.83 -15.39
N PRO A 28 -4.16 8.25 -16.61
CA PRO A 28 -2.92 7.63 -17.03
C PRO A 28 -1.79 8.67 -17.04
N HIS A 29 -0.56 8.24 -16.73
CA HIS A 29 0.60 9.13 -16.70
C HIS A 29 0.81 9.86 -18.04
N SER A 30 0.45 9.24 -19.17
CA SER A 30 0.54 9.85 -20.50
C SER A 30 -0.47 10.98 -20.74
N PHE A 31 -1.48 11.14 -19.89
CA PHE A 31 -2.55 12.13 -20.01
C PHE A 31 -2.59 13.05 -18.79
N GLU A 32 -1.44 13.61 -18.45
CA GLU A 32 -1.33 14.64 -17.41
C GLU A 32 -1.69 16.02 -17.99
N GLN A 33 -2.70 16.66 -17.38
CA GLN A 33 -3.00 18.06 -17.67
C GLN A 33 -2.02 18.94 -16.90
N GLY A 34 -1.12 19.60 -17.63
CA GLY A 34 -0.20 20.57 -17.04
C GLY A 34 -0.95 21.79 -16.48
N ASP A 35 -0.43 22.34 -15.40
CA ASP A 35 -0.82 23.64 -14.86
C ASP A 35 0.12 24.74 -15.40
N LEU A 36 -0.39 25.98 -15.49
CA LEU A 36 0.36 27.11 -16.04
C LEU A 36 1.54 27.52 -15.15
N PHE A 37 1.44 27.26 -13.84
CA PHE A 37 2.42 27.68 -12.85
C PHE A 37 3.18 26.52 -12.19
N SER A 38 2.67 25.29 -12.31
CA SER A 38 3.32 24.12 -11.72
C SER A 38 4.47 23.61 -12.59
N PRO A 39 5.61 23.23 -11.99
CA PRO A 39 6.65 22.52 -12.71
C PRO A 39 6.08 21.20 -13.23
N LYS A 40 6.29 20.92 -14.52
CA LYS A 40 5.88 19.65 -15.13
C LYS A 40 6.48 18.48 -14.35
N TYR A 41 5.75 17.37 -14.25
CA TYR A 41 6.34 16.11 -13.83
C TYR A 41 7.56 15.81 -14.71
N THR A 42 8.70 15.59 -14.08
CA THR A 42 9.97 15.34 -14.77
C THR A 42 10.38 13.89 -14.60
N ASP A 43 11.26 13.41 -15.47
CA ASP A 43 11.90 12.09 -15.31
C ASP A 43 12.61 11.94 -13.94
N ARG A 44 13.04 13.06 -13.35
CA ARG A 44 13.59 13.11 -11.99
C ARG A 44 12.56 12.75 -10.93
N SER A 45 11.31 13.18 -11.11
CA SER A 45 10.20 12.87 -10.18
C SER A 45 9.89 11.38 -10.19
N GLY A 46 9.86 10.75 -11.37
CA GLY A 46 9.69 9.30 -11.51
C GLY A 46 10.83 8.52 -10.85
N SER A 47 12.07 8.89 -11.18
CA SER A 47 13.28 8.26 -10.61
C SER A 47 13.34 8.39 -9.07
N LEU A 48 12.88 9.52 -8.54
CA LEU A 48 12.77 9.75 -7.10
C LEU A 48 11.75 8.79 -6.47
N MET A 49 10.55 8.68 -7.05
CA MET A 49 9.51 7.78 -6.56
C MET A 49 9.97 6.32 -6.57
N ASP A 50 10.62 5.87 -7.65
CA ASP A 50 11.18 4.53 -7.74
C ASP A 50 12.22 4.26 -6.64
N THR A 51 13.05 5.27 -6.34
CA THR A 51 14.06 5.17 -5.28
C THR A 51 13.42 5.09 -3.90
N VAL A 52 12.39 5.89 -3.63
CA VAL A 52 11.62 5.85 -2.38
C VAL A 52 10.98 4.46 -2.20
N ASP A 53 10.38 3.92 -3.24
CA ASP A 53 9.79 2.58 -3.23
C ASP A 53 10.84 1.50 -3.00
N LEU A 54 12.00 1.61 -3.63
CA LEU A 54 13.12 0.69 -3.42
C LEU A 54 13.60 0.69 -1.96
N ILE A 55 13.74 1.87 -1.36
CA ILE A 55 14.15 2.00 0.05
C ILE A 55 13.10 1.37 0.96
N ASN A 56 11.82 1.70 0.76
CA ASN A 56 10.73 1.14 1.55
C ASN A 56 10.59 -0.38 1.38
N LYS A 57 10.92 -0.93 0.20
CA LYS A 57 10.92 -2.38 -0.04
C LYS A 57 12.08 -3.08 0.68
N LYS A 58 13.27 -2.46 0.72
CA LYS A 58 14.47 -3.05 1.35
C LYS A 58 14.51 -2.90 2.86
N MET A 59 14.17 -1.71 3.36
CA MET A 59 14.34 -1.34 4.77
C MET A 59 13.05 -1.48 5.59
N GLY A 60 11.91 -1.72 4.93
CA GLY A 60 10.61 -1.85 5.57
C GLY A 60 9.66 -0.70 5.23
N ARG A 61 8.37 -1.03 5.25
CA ARG A 61 7.30 -0.13 4.81
C ARG A 61 7.28 1.16 5.64
N GLY A 62 7.44 2.28 4.93
CA GLY A 62 7.37 3.62 5.53
C GLY A 62 8.63 4.01 6.30
N MET A 63 9.78 3.46 5.90
CA MET A 63 11.11 3.93 6.31
C MET A 63 11.38 5.35 5.81
N VAL A 64 10.98 5.63 4.57
CA VAL A 64 10.99 6.99 3.98
C VAL A 64 9.57 7.37 3.62
N ARG A 65 9.18 8.60 3.96
CA ARG A 65 7.83 9.15 3.79
C ARG A 65 7.91 10.62 3.42
N PHE A 66 6.84 11.14 2.84
CA PHE A 66 6.74 12.57 2.60
C PHE A 66 6.50 13.32 3.92
N ALA A 67 7.11 14.50 4.06
CA ALA A 67 6.98 15.31 5.28
C ALA A 67 5.52 15.71 5.61
N GLY A 68 4.65 15.75 4.61
CA GLY A 68 3.21 16.00 4.78
C GLY A 68 2.40 14.77 5.22
N GLU A 69 3.00 13.58 5.29
CA GLU A 69 2.36 12.41 5.88
C GLU A 69 2.38 12.53 7.40
N SER A 70 1.21 12.73 8.02
CA SER A 70 1.10 12.76 9.48
C SER A 70 1.53 11.41 10.08
N TYR A 71 2.37 11.49 11.11
CA TYR A 71 2.63 10.37 12.00
C TYR A 71 1.37 10.07 12.80
N GLY A 72 0.63 9.04 12.40
CA GLY A 72 -0.47 8.47 13.18
C GLY A 72 -1.47 9.51 13.70
N GLY A 73 -2.45 9.87 12.88
CA GLY A 73 -3.73 10.29 13.48
C GLY A 73 -4.23 9.18 14.41
N ASP A 74 -4.92 9.53 15.48
CA ASP A 74 -5.51 8.61 16.47
C ASP A 74 -6.29 7.44 15.83
N TRP A 75 -6.68 7.59 14.57
CA TRP A 75 -7.18 6.53 13.71
C TRP A 75 -6.06 5.70 13.07
N ARG A 76 -5.53 4.71 13.81
CA ARG A 76 -4.76 3.61 13.21
C ARG A 76 -5.69 2.46 12.88
N MET A 77 -5.49 1.83 11.71
CA MET A 77 -6.19 0.58 11.37
C MET A 77 -5.96 -0.43 12.50
N ASN A 78 -7.04 -0.91 13.14
CA ASN A 78 -6.95 -1.95 14.14
C ASN A 78 -6.55 -3.27 13.44
N GLN A 79 -5.32 -3.71 13.68
CA GLN A 79 -4.71 -4.90 13.06
C GLN A 79 -4.56 -6.06 14.05
N ASN A 80 -5.29 -6.06 15.16
CA ASN A 80 -5.15 -7.09 16.21
C ASN A 80 -5.48 -8.51 15.73
N MET A 81 -6.29 -8.63 14.66
CA MET A 81 -6.67 -9.91 14.04
C MET A 81 -5.98 -10.13 12.68
N LYS A 82 -4.91 -9.39 12.40
CA LYS A 82 -4.17 -9.53 11.13
C LYS A 82 -3.45 -10.89 11.11
N SER A 83 -3.59 -11.64 10.02
CA SER A 83 -2.79 -12.85 9.81
C SER A 83 -1.30 -12.52 9.69
N PRO A 84 -0.40 -13.48 9.99
CA PRO A 84 1.02 -13.33 9.73
C PRO A 84 1.27 -12.95 8.26
N SER A 85 2.30 -12.14 8.05
CA SER A 85 2.68 -11.56 6.76
C SER A 85 3.51 -12.55 5.97
N TYR A 86 2.91 -13.70 5.65
CA TYR A 86 3.58 -14.86 5.04
C TYR A 86 4.37 -14.54 3.77
N THR A 87 3.97 -13.52 3.01
CA THR A 87 4.63 -13.19 1.73
C THR A 87 5.63 -12.04 1.81
N THR A 88 5.66 -11.32 2.93
CA THR A 88 6.43 -10.07 3.04
C THR A 88 7.36 -10.02 4.25
N ARG A 89 7.26 -10.98 5.18
CA ARG A 89 8.17 -11.12 6.31
C ARG A 89 8.59 -12.57 6.47
N VAL A 90 9.89 -12.81 6.30
CA VAL A 90 10.49 -14.15 6.40
C VAL A 90 10.26 -14.75 7.79
N ASP A 91 10.32 -13.93 8.83
CA ASP A 91 10.12 -14.37 10.22
C ASP A 91 8.66 -14.76 10.52
N GLU A 92 7.71 -14.34 9.68
CA GLU A 92 6.29 -14.63 9.79
C GLU A 92 5.86 -15.77 8.83
N LEU A 93 6.82 -16.45 8.17
CA LEU A 93 6.54 -17.61 7.32
C LEU A 93 5.95 -18.77 8.13
N TYR A 94 5.02 -19.49 7.50
CA TYR A 94 4.45 -20.70 8.09
C TYR A 94 5.54 -21.77 8.21
N LYS A 95 5.90 -22.14 9.44
CA LYS A 95 6.87 -23.21 9.69
C LYS A 95 6.14 -24.55 9.68
N VAL A 96 6.50 -25.41 8.74
CA VAL A 96 6.09 -26.82 8.75
C VAL A 96 7.11 -27.54 9.64
N GLY A 97 6.66 -28.21 10.70
CA GLY A 97 7.53 -28.97 11.60
C GLY A 97 8.11 -30.22 10.93
N GLU A 98 9.14 -30.81 11.57
CA GLU A 98 9.63 -32.18 11.27
C GLU A 98 8.53 -33.23 11.41
#